data_AF-A0A843RYN9-F1
#
_entry.id   AF-A0A843RYN9-F1
#
_cell.length_a   1.000
_cell.length_b   1.000
_cell.length_c   1.000
_cell.angle_alpha   90.00
_cell.angle_beta   90.00
_cell.angle_gamma   90.00
#
_symmetry.space_group_name_H-M   'P 1'
#
loop_
_entity.id
_entity.type
_entity.pdbx_description
1 polymer ?
#
loop_
_entity_poly.entity_id
_entity_poly.type
_entity_poly.pdbx_seq_one_letter_code
_entity_poly.pdbx_strand_id
1 'polypeptide(L)'
;MTRAEAVREEDRRVRRVRLLVDLAAQLLARGQLDRIEGERLVAATRAAVLRLFPGSEATYELLYAPRFERLLEQLPDRGSLAEGVRSPNLKRSVH
;
A
#
# COMPACT_ATOMS: atom_id res chain seq x y z
N MET A 1 5.83 12.76 30.77
CA MET A 1 5.65 13.47 29.49
C MET A 1 5.26 14.90 29.75
N THR A 2 6.11 15.85 29.36
CA THR A 2 5.79 17.27 29.35
C THR A 2 4.98 17.61 28.09
N ARG A 3 4.25 18.73 28.10
CA ARG A 3 3.52 19.22 26.93
C ARG A 3 4.43 19.40 25.70
N ALA A 4 5.68 19.81 25.91
CA ALA A 4 6.66 19.97 24.83
C ALA A 4 7.09 18.61 24.23
N GLU A 5 7.18 17.56 25.05
CA GLU A 5 7.46 16.20 24.56
C GLU A 5 6.30 15.63 23.76
N ALA A 6 5.06 15.90 24.18
CA ALA A 6 3.84 15.48 23.47
C ALA A 6 3.77 16.09 22.05
N VAL A 7 4.00 17.39 21.93
CA VAL A 7 4.00 18.10 20.63
C VAL A 7 5.10 17.56 19.70
N ARG A 8 6.32 17.34 20.23
CA ARG A 8 7.41 16.79 19.42
C ARG A 8 7.11 15.39 18.91
N GLU A 9 6.44 14.57 19.71
CA GLU A 9 6.04 13.22 19.33
C GLU A 9 4.94 13.24 18.27
N GLU A 10 3.96 14.12 18.40
CA GLU A 10 2.94 14.35 17.38
C GLU A 10 3.55 14.80 16.04
N ASP A 11 4.44 15.79 16.05
CA ASP A 11 5.14 16.25 14.85
C ASP A 11 5.97 15.13 14.20
N ARG A 12 6.57 14.25 15.00
CA ARG A 12 7.32 13.08 14.48
C ARG A 12 6.40 12.11 13.76
N ARG A 13 5.22 11.83 14.32
CA ARG A 13 4.23 10.95 13.68
C ARG A 13 3.73 11.55 12.37
N VAL A 14 3.43 12.85 12.34
CA VAL A 14 3.00 13.55 11.11
C VAL A 14 4.06 13.45 10.02
N ARG A 15 5.33 13.74 10.36
CA ARG A 15 6.45 13.61 9.41
C ARG A 15 6.60 12.18 8.89
N ARG A 16 6.42 11.17 9.76
CA ARG A 16 6.51 9.76 9.37
C ARG A 16 5.40 9.34 8.43
N VAL A 17 4.15 9.78 8.67
CA VAL A 17 3.03 9.51 7.76
C VAL A 17 3.29 10.11 6.38
N ARG A 18 3.71 11.38 6.32
CA ARG A 18 4.05 12.04 5.05
C ARG A 18 5.09 11.26 4.27
N LEU A 19 6.19 10.87 4.93
CA LEU A 19 7.24 10.06 4.32
C LEU A 19 6.72 8.73 3.76
N LEU A 20 5.91 8.00 4.53
CA LEU A 20 5.36 6.70 4.11
C LEU A 20 4.44 6.85 2.88
N VAL A 21 3.54 7.82 2.92
CA VAL A 21 2.60 8.08 1.82
C VAL A 21 3.34 8.50 0.56
N ASP A 22 4.30 9.42 0.68
CA ASP A 22 5.06 9.91 -0.47
C ASP A 22 5.94 8.83 -1.08
N LEU A 23 6.56 7.98 -0.25
CA LEU A 23 7.33 6.84 -0.74
C LEU A 23 6.43 5.83 -1.49
N ALA A 24 5.28 5.47 -0.91
CA ALA A 24 4.34 4.56 -1.55
C ALA A 24 3.85 5.14 -2.88
N ALA A 25 3.50 6.42 -2.93
CA ALA A 25 3.07 7.08 -4.15
C ALA A 25 4.17 7.09 -5.22
N GLN A 26 5.43 7.31 -4.85
CA GLN A 26 6.56 7.24 -5.78
C GLN A 26 6.76 5.83 -6.35
N LEU A 27 6.63 4.79 -5.53
CA LEU A 27 6.77 3.40 -5.98
C LEU A 27 5.67 3.02 -6.97
N LEU A 28 4.42 3.42 -6.70
CA LEU A 28 3.30 3.21 -7.61
C LEU A 28 3.51 3.97 -8.93
N ALA A 29 3.92 5.23 -8.86
CA ALA A 29 4.13 6.08 -10.04
C ALA A 29 5.26 5.59 -10.97
N ARG A 30 6.23 4.83 -10.46
CA ARG A 30 7.30 4.23 -11.28
C ARG A 30 6.79 3.11 -12.19
N GLY A 31 5.60 2.56 -11.96
CA GLY A 31 5.00 1.52 -12.78
C GLY A 31 5.76 0.18 -12.77
N GLN A 32 6.60 -0.05 -11.75
CA GLN A 32 7.37 -1.30 -11.59
C GLN A 32 6.57 -2.42 -10.94
N LEU A 33 5.42 -2.08 -10.35
CA LEU A 33 4.51 -3.01 -9.67
C LEU A 33 3.35 -3.37 -10.60
N ASP A 34 2.85 -4.59 -10.48
CA ASP A 34 1.54 -4.91 -11.03
C ASP A 34 0.40 -4.42 -10.13
N ARG A 35 -0.84 -4.54 -10.62
CA ARG A 35 -2.03 -4.10 -9.89
C ARG A 35 -2.15 -4.72 -8.48
N ILE A 36 -1.87 -6.01 -8.34
CA ILE A 36 -1.99 -6.73 -7.05
C ILE A 36 -0.91 -6.26 -6.08
N GLU A 37 0.32 -6.12 -6.56
CA GLU A 37 1.45 -5.61 -5.78
C GLU A 37 1.21 -4.17 -5.33
N GLY A 38 0.65 -3.33 -6.20
CA GLY A 38 0.24 -1.97 -5.89
C GLY A 38 -0.81 -1.93 -4.79
N GLU A 39 -1.88 -2.72 -4.90
CA GLU A 39 -2.94 -2.79 -3.89
C GLU A 39 -2.40 -3.25 -2.53
N ARG A 40 -1.48 -4.23 -2.52
CA ARG A 40 -0.79 -4.67 -1.29
C ARG A 40 0.04 -3.55 -0.67
N LEU A 41 0.76 -2.76 -1.48
CA LEU A 41 1.52 -1.62 -1.00
C LEU A 41 0.62 -0.54 -0.38
N VAL A 42 -0.52 -0.24 -1.02
CA VAL A 42 -1.50 0.72 -0.49
C VAL A 42 -2.09 0.22 0.83
N ALA A 43 -2.50 -1.05 0.91
CA ALA A 43 -3.03 -1.65 2.12
C ALA A 43 -2.01 -1.64 3.28
N ALA A 44 -0.74 -1.97 3.00
CA ALA A 44 0.34 -1.91 3.99
C ALA A 44 0.59 -0.48 4.47
N THR A 45 0.55 0.50 3.55
CA THR A 45 0.71 1.92 3.87
C THR A 45 -0.43 2.41 4.75
N ARG A 46 -1.69 2.07 4.41
CA ARG A 46 -2.88 2.37 5.23
C ARG A 46 -2.72 1.84 6.65
N ALA A 47 -2.38 0.56 6.80
CA ALA A 47 -2.17 -0.05 8.11
C ALA A 47 -1.02 0.61 8.91
N ALA A 48 0.02 1.09 8.23
CA ALA A 48 1.09 1.84 8.89
C ALA A 48 0.63 3.22 9.37
N VAL A 49 -0.15 3.95 8.56
CA VAL A 49 -0.69 5.27 8.93
C VAL A 49 -1.65 5.15 10.11
N LEU A 50 -2.58 4.20 10.09
CA LEU A 50 -3.56 4.02 11.16
C LEU A 50 -2.94 3.54 12.48
N ARG A 51 -1.80 2.85 12.43
CA ARG A 51 -1.01 2.55 13.66
C ARG A 51 -0.39 3.81 14.28
N LEU A 52 -0.01 4.79 13.46
CA LEU A 52 0.56 6.05 13.93
C LEU A 52 -0.52 7.03 14.41
N PHE A 53 -1.69 7.00 13.79
CA PHE A 53 -2.87 7.81 14.13
C PHE A 53 -4.12 6.94 14.19
N PRO A 54 -4.35 6.21 15.29
CA PRO A 54 -5.57 5.44 15.48
C PRO A 54 -6.81 6.34 15.43
N GLY A 55 -7.88 5.91 14.75
CA GLY A 55 -9.11 6.70 14.61
C GLY A 55 -9.08 7.73 13.47
N SER A 56 -8.03 7.75 12.66
CA SER A 56 -7.89 8.67 11.52
C SER A 56 -8.36 8.08 10.17
N GLU A 57 -9.14 7.00 10.19
CA GLU A 57 -9.62 6.29 9.00
C GLU A 57 -10.31 7.23 8.01
N ALA A 58 -11.31 7.99 8.47
CA ALA A 58 -12.03 8.94 7.61
C ALA A 58 -11.10 10.01 7.00
N THR A 59 -10.08 10.44 7.76
CA THR A 59 -9.09 11.40 7.26
C THR A 59 -8.18 10.77 6.21
N TYR A 60 -7.78 9.51 6.41
CA TYR A 60 -7.02 8.75 5.43
C TYR A 60 -7.81 8.58 4.12
N GLU A 61 -9.06 8.14 4.22
CA GLU A 61 -9.94 7.95 3.05
C GLU A 61 -10.17 9.27 2.31
N LEU A 62 -10.28 10.40 3.01
CA LEU A 62 -10.48 11.70 2.36
C LEU A 62 -9.21 12.23 1.66
N LEU A 63 -8.04 12.05 2.28
CA LEU A 63 -6.81 12.71 1.83
C LEU A 63 -5.93 11.84 0.93
N TYR A 64 -5.85 10.55 1.20
CA TYR A 64 -4.84 9.68 0.60
C TYR A 64 -5.43 8.63 -0.34
N ALA A 65 -6.61 8.07 -0.03
CA ALA A 65 -7.22 7.04 -0.87
C ALA A 65 -7.43 7.48 -2.33
N PRO A 66 -7.98 8.68 -2.65
CA PRO A 66 -8.18 9.10 -4.03
C PRO A 66 -6.87 9.25 -4.82
N ARG A 67 -5.77 9.59 -4.14
CA ARG A 67 -4.44 9.68 -4.77
C ARG A 67 -3.92 8.29 -5.11
N PHE A 68 -4.08 7.34 -4.20
CA PHE A 68 -3.63 5.97 -4.42
C PHE A 68 -4.47 5.26 -5.48
N GLU A 69 -5.79 5.44 -5.48
CA GLU A 69 -6.69 4.91 -6.50
C GLU A 69 -6.25 5.32 -7.92
N ARG A 70 -6.01 6.61 -8.14
CA ARG A 70 -5.52 7.13 -9.43
C ARG A 70 -4.17 6.55 -9.85
N LEU A 71 -3.31 6.19 -8.89
CA LEU A 71 -2.02 5.57 -9.19
C LEU A 71 -2.18 4.07 -9.50
N LEU A 72 -3.09 3.38 -8.80
CA LEU A 72 -3.42 1.98 -9.03
C LEU A 72 -4.08 1.76 -10.40
N GLU A 73 -4.89 2.72 -10.86
CA GLU A 73 -5.49 2.69 -12.20
C GLU A 73 -4.46 2.71 -13.34
N GLN A 74 -3.26 3.23 -13.08
CA GLN A 74 -2.17 3.29 -14.06
C GLN A 74 -1.30 2.02 -14.07
N LEU A 75 -1.48 1.12 -13.09
CA LEU A 75 -0.67 -0.09 -13.00
C LEU A 75 -1.16 -1.16 -13.97
N PRO A 76 -0.22 -1.92 -14.59
CA PRO A 76 -0.59 -3.00 -15.47
C PRO A 76 -1.21 -4.16 -14.69
N ASP A 77 -2.27 -4.74 -15.25
CA ASP A 77 -2.88 -5.97 -14.72
C ASP A 77 -2.10 -7.19 -15.22
N ARG A 78 -1.03 -7.55 -14.49
CA ARG A 78 -0.20 -8.75 -14.78
C ARG A 78 -0.56 -9.94 -13.89
N GLY A 79 -1.31 -9.71 -12.81
CA GLY A 79 -1.64 -10.72 -11.80
C GLY A 79 -2.45 -11.89 -12.36
N SER A 80 -3.33 -11.63 -13.34
CA SER A 80 -4.13 -12.66 -14.00
C SER A 80 -3.29 -13.60 -14.90
N LEU A 81 -2.19 -13.12 -15.50
CA LEU A 81 -1.39 -13.89 -16.45
C LEU A 81 -0.43 -14.90 -15.77
N ALA A 82 -0.08 -14.69 -14.51
CA ALA A 82 0.88 -15.53 -13.78
C ALA A 82 0.23 -16.69 -12.99
N GLU A 83 -1.08 -16.64 -12.70
CA GLU A 83 -1.77 -17.74 -12.00
C GLU A 83 -2.07 -18.93 -12.92
N GLY A 84 -2.12 -18.74 -14.24
CA GLY A 84 -2.34 -19.82 -15.22
C GLY A 84 -1.15 -20.77 -15.44
N VAL A 85 0.06 -20.44 -14.93
CA VAL A 85 1.29 -21.22 -15.18
C VAL A 85 1.71 -22.06 -13.94
N ARG A 86 0.84 -22.19 -12.93
CA ARG A 86 1.04 -23.12 -11.79
C ARG A 86 0.17 -24.37 -11.87
N SER A 87 0.00 -24.93 -13.06
CA SER A 87 -0.35 -26.34 -13.23
C SER A 87 0.16 -26.84 -14.59
N PRO A 88 1.18 -27.70 -14.56
CA PRO A 88 0.94 -29.00 -15.18
C PRO A 88 1.61 -30.11 -14.37
N ASN A 89 0.81 -30.94 -13.71
CA ASN A 89 0.84 -32.41 -13.80
C ASN A 89 0.08 -33.02 -12.63
N LEU A 90 -1.24 -33.07 -12.75
CA LEU A 90 -1.99 -34.20 -12.23
C LEU A 90 -2.24 -35.14 -13.42
N LYS A 91 -1.71 -36.36 -13.33
CA LYS A 91 -2.06 -37.55 -14.13
C LYS A 91 -1.51 -37.65 -15.56
N ARG A 92 -0.34 -38.27 -15.69
CA ARG A 92 -0.11 -39.39 -16.64
C ARG A 92 0.50 -40.51 -15.80
N SER A 93 -0.27 -41.57 -15.48
CA SER A 93 -0.27 -42.85 -16.22
C SER A 93 1.16 -43.40 -16.30
N VAL A 94 1.46 -44.61 -15.82
CA VAL A 94 1.18 -45.87 -16.52
C VAL A 94 1.26 -47.03 -15.53
N HIS A 95 0.38 -48.00 -15.78
CA HIS A 95 0.38 -49.44 -15.49
C HIS A 95 1.45 -50.04 -14.57
#